data_AF-A0AAP0MV12-F1
#
_entry.id   AF-A0AAP0MV12-F1
#
_cell.length_a   1.000
_cell.length_b   1.000
_cell.length_c   1.000
_cell.angle_alpha   90.00
_cell.angle_beta   90.00
_cell.angle_gamma   90.00
#
_symmetry.space_group_name_H-M   'P 1'
#
loop_
_entity.id
_entity.type
_entity.pdbx_description
1 polymer ?
#
loop_
_entity_poly.entity_id
_entity_poly.type
_entity_poly.pdbx_seq_one_letter_code
_entity_poly.pdbx_strand_id
1 'polypeptide(L)'
;MSNAPCSNTVPQQADSALSSSTNKSRKRRMGLVHFKCNVGYSNVVAIVAFSSQNLGVVTIANTAFGSNPAIVTDMLAKAFQAEKKIVKQLQSTF
;
A
#
# COMPACT_ATOMS: atom_id res chain seq x y z
N MET A 1 9.53 24.19 5.61
CA MET A 1 9.96 23.07 4.73
C MET A 1 9.75 21.78 5.51
N SER A 2 8.73 20.98 5.18
CA SER A 2 8.66 19.59 5.64
C SER A 2 7.74 18.82 4.70
N ASN A 3 8.32 17.79 4.10
CA ASN A 3 7.82 17.01 2.98
C ASN A 3 6.44 16.44 3.29
N ALA A 4 5.51 16.44 2.33
CA ALA A 4 4.36 15.54 2.41
C ALA A 4 4.88 14.13 2.13
N PRO A 5 5.11 13.28 3.15
CA PRO A 5 5.51 11.93 2.89
C PRO A 5 4.22 11.22 2.51
N CYS A 6 4.18 10.46 1.41
CA CYS A 6 3.16 9.43 1.32
C CYS A 6 3.50 8.39 2.41
N SER A 7 3.09 8.73 3.64
CA SER A 7 3.20 7.97 4.87
C SER A 7 2.22 6.83 4.73
N ASN A 8 2.77 5.65 4.45
CA ASN A 8 2.23 4.31 4.64
C ASN A 8 0.73 4.28 4.92
N THR A 9 -0.07 4.65 3.92
CA THR A 9 -1.50 4.40 3.99
C THR A 9 -1.68 2.97 3.50
N VAL A 10 -2.04 2.09 4.43
CA VAL A 10 -2.35 0.68 4.20
C VAL A 10 -3.17 0.57 2.90
N PRO A 11 -2.70 -0.17 1.88
CA PRO A 11 -3.52 -0.44 0.70
C PRO A 11 -4.62 -1.39 1.15
N GLN A 12 -5.76 -0.81 1.56
CA GLN A 12 -6.94 -1.56 1.89
C GLN A 12 -7.86 -1.56 0.67
N GLN A 13 -8.31 -2.76 0.30
CA GLN A 13 -9.16 -3.04 -0.84
C GLN A 13 -10.59 -2.52 -0.61
N ALA A 14 -10.76 -1.20 -0.56
CA ALA A 14 -12.01 -0.53 -0.21
C ALA A 14 -13.03 -0.59 -1.35
N ASP A 15 -14.26 -0.99 -1.06
CA ASP A 15 -15.34 -0.94 -2.05
C ASP A 15 -15.75 0.49 -2.38
N SER A 16 -15.50 1.45 -1.49
CA SER A 16 -15.73 2.87 -1.75
C SER A 16 -14.74 3.74 -0.96
N ALA A 17 -14.03 4.63 -1.64
CA ALA A 17 -13.19 5.65 -0.99
C ALA A 17 -13.81 7.03 -1.19
N LEU A 18 -14.15 7.71 -0.11
CA LEU A 18 -14.51 9.12 -0.09
C LEU A 18 -13.27 9.92 0.31
N SER A 19 -12.81 10.81 -0.56
CA SER A 19 -11.73 11.75 -0.22
C SER A 19 -12.34 12.96 0.50
N SER A 20 -11.79 13.40 1.63
CA SER A 20 -12.31 14.60 2.31
C SER A 20 -12.06 15.90 1.54
N SER A 21 -11.02 15.93 0.68
CA SER A 21 -10.66 17.11 -0.11
C SER A 21 -11.60 17.38 -1.29
N THR A 22 -12.35 16.38 -1.73
CA THR A 22 -13.35 16.50 -2.80
C THR A 22 -14.51 15.59 -2.45
N ASN A 23 -15.76 16.07 -2.38
CA ASN A 23 -16.93 15.20 -2.18
C ASN A 23 -17.13 14.30 -3.42
N LYS A 24 -16.24 13.32 -3.58
CA LYS A 24 -16.09 12.47 -4.75
C LYS A 24 -15.90 11.05 -4.25
N SER A 25 -16.98 10.29 -4.29
CA SER A 25 -16.98 8.86 -4.01
C SER A 25 -16.43 8.11 -5.21
N ARG A 26 -15.50 7.17 -4.98
CA ARG A 26 -15.08 6.22 -5.99
C ARG A 26 -15.33 4.80 -5.53
N LYS A 27 -16.21 4.09 -6.25
CA LYS A 27 -16.39 2.65 -6.11
C LYS A 27 -15.20 1.93 -6.74
N ARG A 28 -14.61 0.96 -6.04
CA ARG A 28 -13.58 0.08 -6.60
C ARG A 28 -14.13 -1.32 -6.81
N ARG A 29 -13.47 -2.08 -7.67
CA ARG A 29 -13.80 -3.50 -7.88
C ARG A 29 -12.93 -4.32 -6.94
N MET A 30 -13.51 -5.39 -6.41
CA MET A 30 -12.77 -6.39 -5.62
C MET A 30 -11.64 -7.00 -6.47
N GLY A 31 -10.49 -7.25 -5.84
CA GLY A 31 -9.33 -7.88 -6.47
C GLY A 31 -8.41 -6.93 -7.25
N LEU A 32 -8.70 -5.63 -7.29
CA LEU A 32 -7.85 -4.65 -7.97
C LEU A 32 -6.92 -3.92 -7.00
N VAL A 33 -5.62 -3.91 -7.32
CA VAL A 33 -4.61 -3.16 -6.57
C VAL A 33 -4.90 -1.66 -6.66
N HIS A 34 -5.03 -1.01 -5.50
CA HIS A 34 -5.29 0.43 -5.41
C HIS A 34 -4.41 1.08 -4.34
N PHE A 35 -3.89 2.26 -4.66
CA PHE A 35 -3.19 3.13 -3.72
C PHE A 35 -3.91 4.47 -3.58
N LYS A 36 -3.68 5.13 -2.45
CA LYS A 36 -4.10 6.50 -2.16
C LYS A 36 -2.85 7.25 -1.69
N CYS A 37 -2.57 8.39 -2.31
CA CYS A 37 -1.43 9.24 -1.96
C CYS A 37 -1.94 10.69 -1.91
N ASN A 38 -1.63 11.39 -0.83
CA ASN A 38 -1.94 12.80 -0.68
C ASN A 38 -0.86 13.61 -1.41
N VAL A 39 -1.25 14.33 -2.46
CA VAL A 39 -0.35 15.18 -3.27
C VAL A 39 -0.50 16.67 -2.93
N GLY A 40 -1.40 17.02 -2.01
CA GLY A 40 -1.60 18.39 -1.53
C GLY A 40 -0.81 18.67 -0.26
N TYR A 41 -0.60 19.95 0.02
CA TYR A 41 0.07 20.41 1.25
C TYR A 41 -0.85 20.44 2.49
N SER A 42 -2.15 20.26 2.29
CA SER A 42 -3.15 20.19 3.35
C SER A 42 -3.34 18.77 3.86
N ASN A 43 -3.77 18.65 5.12
CA ASN A 43 -4.16 17.36 5.67
C ASN A 43 -5.44 16.87 4.96
N VAL A 44 -5.39 15.63 4.46
CA VAL A 44 -6.51 14.98 3.77
C VAL A 44 -6.84 13.69 4.49
N VAL A 45 -8.12 13.51 4.80
CA VAL A 45 -8.66 12.29 5.37
C VAL A 45 -9.36 11.50 4.26
N ALA A 46 -9.11 10.20 4.17
CA ALA A 46 -9.84 9.32 3.28
C ALA A 46 -10.63 8.31 4.12
N ILE A 47 -11.95 8.27 3.93
CA ILE A 47 -12.81 7.28 4.57
C ILE A 47 -13.09 6.18 3.56
N VAL A 48 -12.88 4.93 3.98
CA VAL A 48 -13.09 3.74 3.17
C VAL A 48 -14.14 2.84 3.80
N ALA A 49 -15.07 2.34 2.99
CA ALA A 49 -16.07 1.38 3.39
C ALA A 49 -15.93 0.10 2.56
N PHE A 50 -16.14 -1.04 3.21
CA PHE A 50 -16.03 -2.37 2.63
C PHE A 50 -17.35 -3.09 2.83
N SER A 51 -17.79 -3.86 1.84
CA SER A 51 -19.00 -4.68 1.93
C SER A 51 -18.75 -6.05 2.59
N SER A 52 -17.51 -6.36 2.96
CA SER A 52 -17.13 -7.59 3.67
C SER A 52 -16.54 -7.28 5.05
N GLN A 53 -17.04 -7.99 6.07
CA GLN A 53 -16.50 -7.95 7.44
C GLN A 53 -15.21 -8.78 7.57
N ASN A 54 -15.04 -9.82 6.74
CA ASN A 54 -13.81 -10.63 6.72
C ASN A 54 -12.80 -10.01 5.73
N LEU A 55 -12.20 -8.93 6.19
CA LEU A 55 -11.29 -8.10 5.43
C LEU A 55 -9.88 -8.69 5.45
N GLY A 56 -9.57 -9.51 4.44
CA GLY A 56 -8.18 -9.85 4.13
C GLY A 56 -7.46 -8.62 3.56
N VAL A 57 -6.78 -7.85 4.41
CA VAL A 57 -5.92 -6.75 3.95
C VAL A 57 -4.55 -7.33 3.59
N VAL A 58 -4.24 -7.36 2.29
CA VAL A 58 -2.94 -7.83 1.80
C VAL A 58 -2.11 -6.64 1.35
N THR A 59 -1.16 -6.23 2.20
CA THR A 59 -0.20 -5.18 1.84
C THR A 59 0.94 -5.78 1.02
N ILE A 60 1.01 -5.44 -0.28
CA ILE A 60 1.97 -6.01 -1.24
C ILE A 60 3.41 -5.95 -0.72
N ALA A 61 3.81 -4.80 -0.16
CA ALA A 61 5.17 -4.61 0.33
C ALA A 61 5.47 -5.51 1.55
N ASN A 62 4.54 -5.63 2.49
CA ASN A 62 4.69 -6.53 3.64
C ASN A 62 4.71 -8.00 3.20
N THR A 63 3.84 -8.39 2.26
CA THR A 63 3.82 -9.77 1.77
C THR A 63 5.04 -10.15 0.94
N ALA A 64 5.68 -9.19 0.26
CA ALA A 64 6.85 -9.45 -0.56
C ALA A 64 8.16 -9.36 0.24
N PHE A 65 8.26 -8.40 1.17
CA PHE A 65 9.52 -8.08 1.85
C PHE A 65 9.50 -8.34 3.36
N GLY A 66 8.34 -8.26 4.02
CA GLY A 66 8.16 -8.47 5.47
C GLY A 66 7.44 -9.78 5.83
N SER A 67 7.44 -10.77 4.93
CA SER A 67 6.74 -12.04 5.17
C SER A 67 7.43 -12.88 6.25
N ASN A 68 6.67 -13.68 6.99
CA ASN A 68 7.20 -14.68 7.91
C ASN A 68 6.70 -16.09 7.54
N PRO A 69 7.57 -17.00 7.07
CA PRO A 69 9.01 -16.85 6.86
C PRO A 69 9.36 -15.90 5.70
N ALA A 70 10.57 -15.33 5.74
CA ALA A 70 11.04 -14.40 4.72
C ALA A 70 11.24 -15.08 3.36
N ILE A 71 10.79 -14.44 2.28
CA ILE A 71 11.05 -14.91 0.91
C ILE A 71 12.56 -14.79 0.61
N VAL A 72 13.11 -15.77 -0.09
CA VAL A 72 14.52 -15.81 -0.48
C VAL A 72 14.90 -14.56 -1.28
N THR A 73 15.88 -13.79 -0.78
CA THR A 73 16.35 -12.54 -1.40
C THR A 73 16.72 -12.71 -2.87
N ASP A 74 17.32 -13.85 -3.24
CA ASP A 74 17.74 -14.13 -4.62
C ASP A 74 16.56 -14.29 -5.58
N MET A 75 15.44 -14.85 -5.11
CA MET A 75 14.22 -14.94 -5.90
C MET A 75 13.59 -13.57 -6.11
N LEU A 76 13.54 -12.75 -5.06
CA LEU A 76 13.04 -11.38 -5.14
C LEU A 76 13.93 -10.51 -6.05
N ALA A 77 15.25 -10.63 -5.94
CA ALA A 77 16.20 -9.92 -6.80
C ALA A 77 15.98 -10.27 -8.28
N LYS A 78 15.70 -11.54 -8.59
CA LYS A 78 15.38 -11.97 -9.95
C LYS A 78 13.99 -11.50 -10.41
N ALA A 79 12.99 -11.56 -9.55
CA ALA A 79 11.62 -11.16 -9.87
C ALA A 79 11.48 -9.66 -10.14
N PHE A 80 12.19 -8.84 -9.34
CA PHE A 80 12.17 -7.38 -9.46
C PHE A 80 13.32 -6.82 -10.29
N GLN A 81 14.20 -7.69 -10.82
CA GLN A 81 15.40 -7.30 -11.56
C GLN A 81 16.24 -6.25 -10.81
N ALA A 82 16.36 -6.43 -9.49
CA ALA A 82 17.00 -5.48 -8.58
C ALA A 82 18.26 -6.10 -7.94
N GLU A 83 19.17 -5.25 -7.49
CA GLU A 83 20.34 -5.71 -6.75
C GLU A 83 19.93 -6.34 -5.40
N LYS A 84 20.61 -7.43 -5.03
CA LYS A 84 20.38 -8.11 -3.74
C LYS A 84 20.48 -7.17 -2.53
N LYS A 85 21.33 -6.14 -2.62
CA LYS A 85 21.50 -5.13 -1.56
C LYS A 85 20.23 -4.31 -1.35
N ILE A 86 19.57 -3.90 -2.44
CA ILE A 86 18.32 -3.13 -2.40
C ILE A 86 17.20 -4.01 -1.82
N VAL A 87 17.11 -5.27 -2.27
CA VAL A 87 16.12 -6.22 -1.73
C VAL A 87 16.31 -6.44 -0.23
N LYS A 88 17.55 -6.63 0.24
CA LYS A 88 17.84 -6.74 1.69
C LYS A 88 17.46 -5.49 2.47
N GLN A 89 17.70 -4.30 1.91
CA GLN A 89 17.28 -3.05 2.53
C GLN A 89 15.76 -2.96 2.65
N LEU A 90 15.02 -3.36 1.61
CA LEU A 90 13.57 -3.43 1.64
C LEU A 90 13.08 -4.44 2.69
N GLN A 91 13.65 -5.66 2.73
CA GLN A 91 13.34 -6.68 3.74
C GLN A 91 13.65 -6.27 5.19
N SER A 92 14.52 -5.29 5.41
CA SER A 92 14.81 -4.74 6.74
C SER A 92 13.90 -3.57 7.12
N THR A 93 13.22 -2.96 6.14
CA THR A 93 12.34 -1.80 6.35
C THR A 93 10.92 -2.23 6.67
N PHE A 94 10.50 -3.40 6.16
CA PHE A 94 9.22 -4.04 6.41
C PHE A 94 9.37 -5.14 7.45
#